data_AF-A0A7V4D7P6-F1
#
_entry.id   AF-A0A7V4D7P6-F1
#
_cell.length_a   1.000
_cell.length_b   1.000
_cell.length_c   1.000
_cell.angle_alpha   90.00
_cell.angle_beta   90.00
_cell.angle_gamma   90.00
#
_symmetry.space_group_name_H-M   'P 1'
#
loop_
_entity.id
_entity.type
_entity.pdbx_description
1 polymer ?
#
loop_
_entity_poly.entity_id
_entity_poly.type
_entity_poly.pdbx_seq_one_letter_code
_entity_poly.pdbx_strand_id
1 'polypeptide(L)'
;MFYNTASYLIFYTLFYDLDNFILRACQCEGIALSPWQEGNITVKKYYAVVTCHKLSLQQYPIIITTHSEDIFKAIKDYIQQNISNIALRISLLSKKKLQVTSSFNESTSITQSDSAHISITAHIRYDTPHAMDDDFTIYIPLEFFTVFRIKVINGSIHPSLNDIESKFLEFFNDPYNLFPSLPTILETIEDNEFQKLIYFLLNEKILTPYHMYLLTRAFPQHSLKIKYNISSNLISDILQVGKTVQHITARDLIEAIYAFEEILYLKLRTKQYFRFGNFINQITKVLQQITIVSTFQKKTFEMWFSEIEQSGLMYSILSHCDDVTVASAFYHNTKLFQQLSQHLSYRRINSIASCLKNKCNYEHIIVSQYAIVQLYLESISHVNSLYTMPFNQLLKKYIDPQMMYYILFELGWFTIATALKQTPKKVVCDCIQKFPSGAQYCIMDVYEGVLNPNILHDEIQIKKARQLLIKSLIRLHCNGTIHLEV
;
A
#
# COMPACT_ATOMS: atom_id res chain seq x y z
N MET A 1 2.73 11.90 -20.04
CA MET A 1 1.66 11.64 -19.07
C MET A 1 1.70 10.16 -18.76
N PHE A 2 2.59 9.74 -17.83
CA PHE A 2 2.28 9.57 -16.40
C PHE A 2 1.05 8.69 -16.24
N TYR A 3 1.27 7.47 -15.72
CA TYR A 3 0.23 6.58 -15.19
C TYR A 3 -0.92 7.42 -14.63
N ASN A 4 -2.15 7.19 -15.10
CA ASN A 4 -3.36 7.81 -14.58
C ASN A 4 -3.60 7.31 -13.15
N THR A 5 -2.78 7.81 -12.24
CA THR A 5 -2.45 7.17 -10.97
C THR A 5 -3.65 7.18 -10.06
N ALA A 6 -4.31 8.34 -9.98
CA ALA A 6 -5.57 8.47 -9.27
C ALA A 6 -6.63 7.53 -9.86
N SER A 7 -6.69 7.39 -11.20
CA SER A 7 -7.58 6.43 -11.88
C SER A 7 -7.28 4.98 -11.51
N TYR A 8 -6.01 4.56 -11.49
CA TYR A 8 -5.63 3.21 -11.07
C TYR A 8 -5.95 2.96 -9.60
N LEU A 9 -5.62 3.90 -8.70
CA LEU A 9 -5.90 3.76 -7.27
C LEU A 9 -7.40 3.65 -6.99
N ILE A 10 -8.22 4.50 -7.60
CA ILE A 10 -9.68 4.44 -7.41
C ILE A 10 -10.27 3.19 -8.08
N PHE A 11 -9.78 2.82 -9.27
CA PHE A 11 -10.20 1.60 -9.97
C PHE A 11 -9.89 0.35 -9.15
N TYR A 12 -8.69 0.20 -8.60
CA TYR A 12 -8.36 -0.95 -7.75
C TYR A 12 -9.03 -0.92 -6.39
N THR A 13 -9.33 0.27 -5.86
CA THR A 13 -10.13 0.39 -4.62
C THR A 13 -11.55 -0.13 -4.84
N LEU A 14 -12.17 0.21 -5.96
CA LEU A 14 -13.55 -0.15 -6.25
C LEU A 14 -13.69 -1.51 -6.93
N PHE A 15 -12.88 -1.80 -7.95
CA PHE A 15 -13.06 -2.88 -8.93
C PHE A 15 -11.79 -3.73 -9.15
N TYR A 16 -11.03 -4.01 -8.09
CA TYR A 16 -9.89 -4.92 -8.15
C TYR A 16 -10.19 -6.27 -8.83
N ASP A 17 -9.31 -6.74 -9.73
CA ASP A 17 -9.46 -7.92 -10.59
C ASP A 17 -10.52 -7.82 -11.69
N LEU A 18 -11.22 -6.68 -11.86
CA LEU A 18 -12.16 -6.52 -12.97
C LEU A 18 -11.46 -6.67 -14.33
N ASP A 19 -10.21 -6.21 -14.44
CA ASP A 19 -9.36 -6.42 -15.62
C ASP A 19 -9.23 -7.90 -16.00
N ASN A 20 -9.03 -8.79 -15.04
CA ASN A 20 -8.99 -10.24 -15.28
C ASN A 20 -10.32 -10.81 -15.79
N PHE A 21 -11.46 -10.26 -15.37
CA PHE A 21 -12.77 -10.67 -15.88
C PHE A 21 -12.96 -10.20 -17.32
N ILE A 22 -12.59 -8.95 -17.62
CA ILE A 22 -12.61 -8.40 -18.99
C ILE A 22 -11.67 -9.20 -19.90
N LEU A 23 -10.44 -9.48 -19.46
CA LEU A 23 -9.45 -10.28 -20.20
C LEU A 23 -9.99 -11.64 -20.60
N ARG A 24 -10.68 -12.33 -19.68
CA ARG A 24 -11.28 -13.65 -19.94
C ARG A 24 -12.47 -13.60 -20.89
N ALA A 25 -13.29 -12.56 -20.77
CA ALA A 25 -14.50 -12.41 -21.59
C ALA A 25 -14.18 -11.94 -23.02
N CYS A 26 -13.27 -10.98 -23.15
CA CYS A 26 -12.98 -10.29 -24.40
C CYS A 26 -11.70 -10.81 -25.10
N GLN A 27 -10.90 -11.67 -24.48
CA GLN A 27 -9.60 -12.14 -25.01
C GLN A 27 -8.67 -10.97 -25.41
N CYS A 28 -8.56 -9.97 -24.53
CA CYS A 28 -7.75 -8.77 -24.77
C CYS A 28 -6.35 -8.87 -24.12
N GLU A 29 -5.46 -7.92 -24.42
CA GLU A 29 -4.14 -7.76 -23.76
C GLU A 29 -4.26 -7.12 -22.39
N GLY A 30 -5.26 -6.25 -22.21
CA GLY A 30 -5.38 -5.44 -21.01
C GLY A 30 -6.35 -4.27 -21.15
N ILE A 31 -6.36 -3.45 -20.11
CA ILE A 31 -7.16 -2.22 -20.02
C ILE A 31 -6.22 -1.03 -19.80
N ALA A 32 -6.45 0.06 -20.53
CA ALA A 32 -5.83 1.35 -20.29
C ALA A 32 -6.85 2.32 -19.71
N LEU A 33 -6.58 2.83 -18.50
CA LEU A 33 -7.44 3.82 -17.85
C LEU A 33 -7.07 5.22 -18.32
N SER A 34 -8.05 6.09 -18.56
CA SER A 34 -7.87 7.53 -18.82
C SER A 34 -7.55 8.30 -17.54
N PRO A 35 -7.04 9.54 -17.62
CA PRO A 35 -7.00 10.45 -16.47
C PRO A 35 -8.41 10.75 -15.96
N TRP A 36 -8.50 11.31 -14.76
CA TRP A 36 -9.75 11.87 -14.25
C TRP A 36 -10.22 13.01 -15.16
N GLN A 37 -11.51 13.03 -15.48
CA GLN A 37 -12.13 14.09 -16.25
C GLN A 37 -13.40 14.56 -15.55
N GLU A 38 -13.60 15.87 -15.44
CA GLU A 38 -14.91 16.41 -15.08
C GLU A 38 -15.89 16.07 -16.20
N GLY A 39 -17.00 15.42 -15.86
CA GLY A 39 -17.94 14.99 -16.87
C GLY A 39 -19.36 14.91 -16.36
N ASN A 40 -20.29 15.27 -17.24
CA ASN A 40 -21.69 14.92 -17.09
C ASN A 40 -21.85 13.42 -17.31
N ILE A 41 -22.76 12.79 -16.57
CA ILE A 41 -23.05 11.37 -16.76
C ILE A 41 -23.64 11.20 -18.15
N THR A 42 -23.01 10.37 -18.99
CA THR A 42 -23.57 9.93 -20.27
C THR A 42 -23.81 8.44 -20.20
N VAL A 43 -25.06 8.03 -19.98
CA VAL A 43 -25.40 6.61 -19.86
C VAL A 43 -25.46 5.97 -21.26
N LYS A 44 -24.56 5.02 -21.52
CA LYS A 44 -24.52 4.18 -22.73
C LYS A 44 -25.58 3.07 -22.65
N LYS A 45 -25.68 2.24 -23.69
CA LYS A 45 -26.72 1.19 -23.85
C LYS A 45 -26.83 0.29 -22.62
N TYR A 46 -25.71 -0.18 -22.08
CA TYR A 46 -25.68 -1.02 -20.89
C TYR A 46 -25.05 -0.26 -19.73
N TYR A 47 -25.63 -0.38 -18.54
CA TYR A 47 -25.06 0.24 -17.34
C TYR A 47 -25.32 -0.52 -16.05
N ALA A 48 -24.34 -0.48 -15.16
CA ALA A 48 -24.40 -0.98 -13.80
C ALA A 48 -24.30 0.20 -12.83
N VAL A 49 -25.05 0.15 -11.73
CA VAL A 49 -24.95 1.14 -10.64
C VAL A 49 -24.51 0.42 -9.38
N VAL A 50 -23.39 0.84 -8.82
CA VAL A 50 -22.86 0.36 -7.54
C VAL A 50 -23.05 1.48 -6.52
N THR A 51 -24.03 1.31 -5.62
CA THR A 51 -24.37 2.33 -4.62
C THR A 51 -23.70 2.01 -3.30
N CYS A 52 -22.83 2.91 -2.84
CA CYS A 52 -22.26 2.84 -1.51
C CYS A 52 -23.15 3.60 -0.52
N HIS A 53 -23.57 2.92 0.55
CA HIS A 53 -24.44 3.45 1.60
C HIS A 53 -23.64 3.67 2.87
N LYS A 54 -23.77 4.87 3.42
CA LYS A 54 -23.37 5.17 4.79
C LYS A 54 -24.62 5.12 5.67
N LEU A 55 -24.50 4.58 6.90
CA LEU A 55 -25.61 4.42 7.86
C LEU A 55 -26.45 5.71 8.09
N SER A 56 -25.91 6.88 7.76
CA SER A 56 -26.57 8.19 7.86
C SER A 56 -27.36 8.61 6.60
N LEU A 57 -28.00 7.68 5.87
CA LEU A 57 -28.82 7.91 4.65
C LEU A 57 -28.07 8.48 3.41
N GLN A 58 -26.79 8.80 3.51
CA GLN A 58 -26.00 9.25 2.35
C GLN A 58 -25.70 8.08 1.41
N GLN A 59 -26.02 8.27 0.14
CA GLN A 59 -25.80 7.30 -0.93
C GLN A 59 -24.85 7.89 -1.97
N TYR A 60 -23.89 7.07 -2.41
CA TYR A 60 -22.94 7.43 -3.44
C TYR A 60 -23.10 6.44 -4.61
N PRO A 61 -23.94 6.76 -5.62
CA PRO A 61 -24.13 5.90 -6.78
C PRO A 61 -22.94 6.03 -7.74
N ILE A 62 -22.17 4.96 -7.90
CA ILE A 62 -21.09 4.87 -8.89
C ILE A 62 -21.67 4.18 -10.12
N ILE A 63 -21.60 4.82 -11.28
CA ILE A 63 -22.21 4.31 -12.52
C ILE A 63 -21.11 3.81 -13.44
N ILE A 64 -21.26 2.59 -13.96
CA ILE A 64 -20.36 2.01 -14.97
C ILE A 64 -21.18 1.77 -16.22
N THR A 65 -20.74 2.24 -17.38
CA THR A 65 -21.52 2.17 -18.61
C THR A 65 -20.69 1.84 -19.84
N THR A 66 -21.27 1.08 -20.77
CA THR A 66 -20.62 0.61 -22.00
C THR A 66 -21.65 0.40 -23.12
N HIS A 67 -21.18 0.39 -24.37
CA HIS A 67 -21.98 -0.02 -25.53
C HIS A 67 -21.91 -1.54 -25.79
N SER A 68 -20.89 -2.22 -25.28
CA SER A 68 -20.63 -3.63 -25.54
C SER A 68 -21.32 -4.53 -24.52
N GLU A 69 -22.07 -5.51 -25.03
CA GLU A 69 -22.77 -6.49 -24.20
C GLU A 69 -21.81 -7.43 -23.47
N ASP A 70 -20.72 -7.85 -24.12
CA ASP A 70 -19.73 -8.76 -23.54
C ASP A 70 -18.99 -8.11 -22.36
N ILE A 71 -18.59 -6.85 -22.52
CA ILE A 71 -18.00 -6.05 -21.43
C ILE A 71 -18.99 -5.91 -20.28
N PHE A 72 -20.25 -5.60 -20.59
CA PHE A 72 -21.29 -5.44 -19.57
C PHE A 72 -21.52 -6.74 -18.79
N LYS A 73 -21.57 -7.88 -19.48
CA LYS A 73 -21.71 -9.20 -18.85
C LYS A 73 -20.54 -9.49 -17.92
N ALA A 74 -19.32 -9.23 -18.35
CA ALA A 74 -18.13 -9.40 -17.52
C ALA A 74 -18.13 -8.48 -16.28
N ILE A 75 -18.53 -7.21 -16.44
CA ILE A 75 -18.71 -6.26 -15.32
C ILE A 75 -19.79 -6.75 -14.35
N LYS A 76 -20.92 -7.23 -14.87
CA LYS A 76 -22.03 -7.76 -14.07
C LYS A 76 -21.60 -8.98 -13.26
N ASP A 77 -20.95 -9.95 -13.89
CA ASP A 77 -20.45 -11.16 -13.24
C ASP A 77 -19.43 -10.81 -12.15
N TYR A 78 -18.52 -9.87 -12.44
CA TYR A 78 -17.56 -9.35 -11.47
C TYR A 78 -18.24 -8.75 -10.25
N ILE A 79 -19.17 -7.80 -10.46
CA ILE A 79 -19.85 -7.08 -9.37
C ILE A 79 -20.63 -8.06 -8.50
N GLN A 80 -21.36 -9.00 -9.10
CA GLN A 80 -22.14 -10.01 -8.36
C GLN A 80 -21.24 -10.90 -7.50
N GLN A 81 -20.05 -11.28 -7.99
CA GLN A 81 -19.11 -12.12 -7.24
C GLN A 81 -18.31 -11.34 -6.17
N ASN A 82 -18.16 -10.03 -6.32
CA ASN A 82 -17.23 -9.23 -5.51
C ASN A 82 -17.87 -8.10 -4.69
N ILE A 83 -19.21 -7.94 -4.69
CA ILE A 83 -19.89 -6.82 -4.01
C ILE A 83 -19.49 -6.66 -2.53
N SER A 84 -19.36 -7.78 -1.80
CA SER A 84 -18.93 -7.78 -0.39
C SER A 84 -17.47 -7.35 -0.23
N ASN A 85 -16.62 -7.63 -1.22
CA ASN A 85 -15.21 -7.23 -1.23
C ASN A 85 -15.07 -5.73 -1.49
N ILE A 86 -15.91 -5.17 -2.38
CA ILE A 86 -16.00 -3.73 -2.59
C ILE A 86 -16.39 -3.05 -1.27
N ALA A 87 -17.45 -3.53 -0.62
CA ALA A 87 -17.89 -3.00 0.67
C ALA A 87 -16.80 -3.08 1.74
N LEU A 88 -16.10 -4.21 1.83
CA LEU A 88 -15.02 -4.44 2.78
C LEU A 88 -13.86 -3.45 2.56
N ARG A 89 -13.37 -3.31 1.32
CA ARG A 89 -12.24 -2.41 0.98
C ARG A 89 -12.55 -0.96 1.36
N ILE A 90 -13.68 -0.45 0.91
CA ILE A 90 -14.07 0.95 1.16
C ILE A 90 -14.33 1.17 2.66
N SER A 91 -14.93 0.19 3.35
CA SER A 91 -15.16 0.29 4.79
C SER A 91 -13.84 0.39 5.57
N LEU A 92 -12.87 -0.45 5.24
CA LEU A 92 -11.57 -0.48 5.92
C LEU A 92 -10.76 0.79 5.66
N LEU A 93 -10.73 1.30 4.42
CA LEU A 93 -10.06 2.57 4.09
C LEU A 93 -10.72 3.77 4.77
N SER A 94 -12.05 3.82 4.77
CA SER A 94 -12.79 4.92 5.40
C SER A 94 -12.83 4.85 6.93
N LYS A 95 -12.43 3.69 7.49
CA LYS A 95 -12.54 3.33 8.90
C LYS A 95 -13.99 3.47 9.40
N LYS A 96 -14.96 3.11 8.54
CA LYS A 96 -16.41 3.19 8.77
C LYS A 96 -17.11 2.02 8.11
N LYS A 97 -18.12 1.46 8.76
CA LYS A 97 -18.97 0.44 8.15
C LYS A 97 -19.81 1.02 7.00
N LEU A 98 -19.61 0.50 5.80
CA LEU A 98 -20.37 0.84 4.60
C LEU A 98 -21.06 -0.41 4.06
N GLN A 99 -22.21 -0.21 3.43
CA GLN A 99 -22.91 -1.25 2.68
C GLN A 99 -22.85 -0.91 1.20
N VAL A 100 -22.79 -1.93 0.34
CA VAL A 100 -22.75 -1.73 -1.10
C VAL A 100 -23.83 -2.59 -1.74
N THR A 101 -24.62 -1.98 -2.62
CA THR A 101 -25.66 -2.65 -3.41
C THR A 101 -25.41 -2.40 -4.89
N SER A 102 -25.87 -3.31 -5.74
CA SER A 102 -25.75 -3.15 -7.19
C SER A 102 -27.09 -3.29 -7.92
N SER A 103 -27.27 -2.53 -8.99
CA SER A 103 -28.33 -2.75 -9.99
C SER A 103 -27.75 -2.77 -11.40
N PHE A 104 -28.43 -3.45 -12.32
CA PHE A 104 -27.99 -3.68 -13.69
C PHE A 104 -29.16 -3.36 -14.61
N ASN A 105 -28.93 -2.52 -15.61
CA ASN A 105 -29.99 -2.00 -16.46
C ASN A 105 -29.53 -1.87 -17.91
N GLU A 106 -30.50 -1.84 -18.81
CA GLU A 106 -30.32 -1.52 -20.23
C GLU A 106 -31.11 -0.26 -20.53
N SER A 107 -30.47 0.74 -21.14
CA SER A 107 -31.13 1.98 -21.53
C SER A 107 -31.52 1.93 -23.00
N THR A 108 -32.75 2.38 -23.29
CA THR A 108 -33.23 2.57 -24.66
C THR A 108 -32.82 3.91 -25.26
N SER A 109 -32.32 4.86 -24.44
CA SER A 109 -31.83 6.17 -24.88
C SER A 109 -30.62 6.65 -24.06
N ILE A 110 -29.79 7.51 -24.64
CA ILE A 110 -28.67 8.15 -23.93
C ILE A 110 -29.27 9.20 -22.98
N THR A 111 -29.16 8.99 -21.68
CA THR A 111 -29.57 9.96 -20.67
C THR A 111 -28.36 10.76 -20.19
N GLN A 112 -28.52 12.08 -20.13
CA GLN A 112 -27.52 13.00 -19.57
C GLN A 112 -28.02 13.54 -18.23
N SER A 113 -27.13 13.58 -17.23
CA SER A 113 -27.38 14.20 -15.93
C SER A 113 -26.31 15.24 -15.63
N ASP A 114 -26.74 16.44 -15.22
CA ASP A 114 -25.88 17.59 -14.89
C ASP A 114 -25.27 17.51 -13.48
N SER A 115 -25.22 16.32 -12.88
CA SER A 115 -24.59 16.14 -11.58
C SER A 115 -23.07 16.06 -11.73
N ALA A 116 -22.33 16.77 -10.89
CA ALA A 116 -20.87 16.82 -10.97
C ALA A 116 -20.24 15.46 -10.62
N HIS A 117 -19.59 14.84 -11.61
CA HIS A 117 -18.93 13.54 -11.48
C HIS A 117 -17.50 13.60 -11.98
N ILE A 118 -16.66 12.73 -11.40
CA ILE A 118 -15.39 12.35 -12.00
C ILE A 118 -15.67 11.18 -12.92
N SER A 119 -15.24 11.31 -14.17
CA SER A 119 -15.31 10.26 -15.18
C SER A 119 -13.94 9.66 -15.44
N ILE A 120 -13.90 8.34 -15.59
CA ILE A 120 -12.71 7.56 -15.93
C ILE A 120 -13.12 6.56 -17.01
N THR A 121 -12.49 6.64 -18.17
CA THR A 121 -12.74 5.72 -19.27
C THR A 121 -11.66 4.65 -19.30
N ALA A 122 -12.09 3.40 -19.39
CA ALA A 122 -11.27 2.23 -19.51
C ALA A 122 -11.34 1.72 -20.96
N HIS A 123 -10.24 1.90 -21.70
CA HIS A 123 -10.10 1.43 -23.08
C HIS A 123 -9.58 0.00 -23.11
N ILE A 124 -10.26 -0.88 -23.85
CA ILE A 124 -9.84 -2.27 -24.01
C ILE A 124 -8.81 -2.38 -25.12
N ARG A 125 -7.70 -3.08 -24.85
CA ARG A 125 -6.59 -3.27 -25.79
C ARG A 125 -6.59 -4.68 -26.36
N TYR A 126 -6.76 -4.83 -27.67
CA TYR A 126 -6.72 -6.12 -28.35
C TYR A 126 -5.40 -6.32 -29.12
N ASP A 127 -4.90 -7.56 -29.21
CA ASP A 127 -3.72 -7.94 -30.01
C ASP A 127 -3.96 -7.76 -31.52
N THR A 128 -5.22 -7.86 -31.95
CA THR A 128 -5.64 -7.75 -33.35
C THR A 128 -6.51 -6.51 -33.56
N PRO A 129 -6.44 -5.86 -34.74
CA PRO A 129 -7.29 -4.70 -35.04
C PRO A 129 -8.77 -5.07 -34.91
N HIS A 130 -9.43 -4.48 -33.92
CA HIS A 130 -10.84 -4.64 -33.64
C HIS A 130 -11.63 -3.51 -34.30
N ALA A 131 -12.84 -3.80 -34.81
CA ALA A 131 -13.63 -2.84 -35.60
C ALA A 131 -14.29 -1.71 -34.78
N MET A 132 -14.29 -1.83 -33.45
CA MET A 132 -14.88 -0.87 -32.50
C MET A 132 -13.87 -0.60 -31.39
N ASP A 133 -13.73 0.67 -31.01
CA ASP A 133 -13.02 1.07 -29.79
C ASP A 133 -13.89 0.69 -28.58
N ASP A 134 -13.74 -0.56 -28.13
CA ASP A 134 -14.44 -1.06 -26.96
C ASP A 134 -13.94 -0.38 -25.69
N ASP A 135 -14.89 0.21 -24.96
CA ASP A 135 -14.60 0.92 -23.73
C ASP A 135 -15.73 0.75 -22.71
N PHE A 136 -15.43 1.14 -21.47
CA PHE A 136 -16.45 1.44 -20.48
C PHE A 136 -16.04 2.67 -19.67
N THR A 137 -17.02 3.43 -19.21
CA THR A 137 -16.80 4.66 -18.46
C THR A 137 -17.37 4.50 -17.06
N ILE A 138 -16.59 4.89 -16.06
CA ILE A 138 -16.97 4.92 -14.65
C ILE A 138 -17.22 6.38 -14.26
N TYR A 139 -18.39 6.67 -13.71
CA TYR A 139 -18.77 7.96 -13.13
C TYR A 139 -18.84 7.85 -11.61
N ILE A 140 -18.11 8.71 -10.91
CA ILE A 140 -18.02 8.74 -9.44
C ILE A 140 -18.47 10.12 -8.95
N PRO A 141 -19.47 10.20 -8.06
CA PRO A 141 -19.94 11.48 -7.54
C PRO A 141 -18.87 12.14 -6.67
N LEU A 142 -18.70 13.46 -6.75
CA LEU A 142 -17.67 14.18 -5.99
C LEU A 142 -17.79 13.97 -4.48
N GLU A 143 -19.01 13.85 -3.96
CA GLU A 143 -19.28 13.61 -2.54
C GLU A 143 -18.76 12.25 -2.05
N PHE A 144 -18.55 11.28 -2.95
CA PHE A 144 -17.96 9.99 -2.60
C PHE A 144 -16.57 10.18 -1.96
N PHE A 145 -15.80 11.18 -2.39
CA PHE A 145 -14.45 11.42 -1.88
C PHE A 145 -14.41 11.84 -0.41
N THR A 146 -15.55 12.24 0.17
CA THR A 146 -15.68 12.47 1.62
C THR A 146 -15.45 11.18 2.44
N VAL A 147 -15.62 10.00 1.83
CA VAL A 147 -15.28 8.69 2.39
C VAL A 147 -13.78 8.61 2.73
N PHE A 148 -12.93 9.24 1.91
CA PHE A 148 -11.48 9.36 2.13
C PHE A 148 -11.12 10.60 2.96
N ARG A 149 -12.08 11.21 3.66
CA ARG A 149 -11.91 12.43 4.47
C ARG A 149 -11.48 13.67 3.66
N ILE A 150 -11.64 13.63 2.34
CA ILE A 150 -11.37 14.75 1.46
C ILE A 150 -12.54 15.72 1.58
N LYS A 151 -12.29 16.89 2.19
CA LYS A 151 -13.30 17.94 2.30
C LYS A 151 -13.52 18.57 0.93
N VAL A 152 -14.70 18.32 0.37
CA VAL A 152 -15.25 19.08 -0.75
C VAL A 152 -15.81 20.36 -0.14
N ILE A 153 -15.09 21.49 -0.29
CA ILE A 153 -15.55 22.77 0.26
C ILE A 153 -16.66 23.29 -0.66
N ASN A 154 -17.92 23.16 -0.22
CA ASN A 154 -19.10 23.64 -0.94
C ASN A 154 -19.29 25.17 -0.85
N GLY A 155 -18.20 25.95 -0.81
CA GLY A 155 -18.22 27.39 -0.50
C GLY A 155 -17.59 28.30 -1.56
N SER A 156 -16.91 27.74 -2.56
CA SER A 156 -16.43 28.46 -3.74
C SER A 156 -16.76 27.62 -4.97
N ILE A 157 -17.05 28.30 -6.08
CA ILE A 157 -17.30 27.72 -7.41
C ILE A 157 -16.34 26.54 -7.62
N HIS A 158 -16.90 25.32 -7.57
CA HIS A 158 -16.29 23.98 -7.68
C HIS A 158 -14.83 23.82 -7.23
N PRO A 159 -14.51 23.00 -6.19
CA PRO A 159 -13.13 22.60 -5.95
C PRO A 159 -12.57 22.01 -7.25
N SER A 160 -11.42 22.52 -7.71
CA SER A 160 -10.87 22.09 -8.99
C SER A 160 -10.59 20.59 -8.95
N LEU A 161 -10.84 19.87 -10.05
CA LEU A 161 -10.54 18.43 -10.15
C LEU A 161 -9.12 18.10 -9.65
N ASN A 162 -8.15 18.96 -9.99
CA ASN A 162 -6.76 18.84 -9.57
C ASN A 162 -6.59 18.85 -8.05
N ASP A 163 -7.37 19.64 -7.31
CA ASP A 163 -7.31 19.69 -5.85
C ASP A 163 -7.83 18.39 -5.21
N ILE A 164 -8.90 17.83 -5.78
CA ILE A 164 -9.47 16.56 -5.32
C ILE A 164 -8.51 15.42 -5.64
N GLU A 165 -7.95 15.39 -6.85
CA GLU A 165 -6.94 14.42 -7.26
C GLU A 165 -5.72 14.48 -6.35
N SER A 166 -5.19 15.68 -6.08
CA SER A 166 -4.02 15.86 -5.21
C SER A 166 -4.28 15.35 -3.79
N LYS A 167 -5.43 15.69 -3.19
CA LYS A 167 -5.81 15.21 -1.85
C LYS A 167 -6.07 13.70 -1.82
N PHE A 168 -6.58 13.14 -2.91
CA PHE A 168 -6.77 11.70 -3.05
C PHE A 168 -5.43 10.97 -3.10
N LEU A 169 -4.47 11.49 -3.87
CA LEU A 169 -3.11 10.95 -3.88
C LEU A 169 -2.42 11.10 -2.51
N GLU A 170 -2.58 12.25 -1.84
CA GLU A 170 -2.08 12.48 -0.48
C GLU A 170 -2.62 11.45 0.52
N PHE A 171 -3.92 11.10 0.42
CA PHE A 171 -4.52 10.07 1.28
C PHE A 171 -3.80 8.72 1.17
N PHE A 172 -3.47 8.28 -0.05
CA PHE A 172 -2.77 7.01 -0.29
C PHE A 172 -1.26 7.08 -0.02
N ASN A 173 -0.66 8.26 -0.16
CA ASN A 173 0.74 8.50 0.17
C ASN A 173 0.99 8.52 1.68
N ASP A 174 -0.05 8.76 2.50
CA ASP A 174 0.01 8.59 3.94
C ASP A 174 -0.21 7.10 4.33
N PRO A 175 0.83 6.36 4.72
CA PRO A 175 0.74 4.93 5.01
C PRO A 175 -0.21 4.60 6.18
N TYR A 176 -0.46 5.53 7.10
CA TYR A 176 -1.36 5.30 8.23
C TYR A 176 -2.85 5.22 7.83
N ASN A 177 -3.21 5.80 6.69
CA ASN A 177 -4.55 5.68 6.16
C ASN A 177 -4.84 4.26 5.66
N LEU A 178 -3.79 3.51 5.29
CA LEU A 178 -3.88 2.11 4.88
C LEU A 178 -3.87 1.14 6.07
N PHE A 179 -3.70 1.63 7.30
CA PHE A 179 -3.75 0.78 8.49
C PHE A 179 -5.14 0.18 8.66
N PRO A 180 -5.24 -1.15 8.85
CA PRO A 180 -6.49 -1.76 9.23
C PRO A 180 -6.94 -1.20 10.57
N SER A 181 -8.15 -0.66 10.64
CA SER A 181 -8.74 -0.31 11.92
C SER A 181 -9.38 -1.56 12.53
N LEU A 182 -8.90 -1.95 13.71
CA LEU A 182 -9.42 -3.11 14.43
C LEU A 182 -10.92 -3.03 14.74
N PRO A 183 -11.49 -1.91 15.24
CA PRO A 183 -12.93 -1.80 15.40
C PRO A 183 -13.67 -2.01 14.08
N THR A 184 -13.19 -1.42 12.98
CA THR A 184 -13.81 -1.64 11.66
C THR A 184 -13.68 -3.10 11.20
N ILE A 185 -12.55 -3.76 11.44
CA ILE A 185 -12.39 -5.20 11.16
C ILE A 185 -13.45 -6.01 11.91
N LEU A 186 -13.60 -5.77 13.22
CA LEU A 186 -14.56 -6.48 14.06
C LEU A 186 -16.00 -6.25 13.60
N GLU A 187 -16.32 -5.09 13.03
CA GLU A 187 -17.66 -4.75 12.55
C GLU A 187 -17.99 -5.22 11.12
N THR A 188 -16.97 -5.38 10.27
CA THR A 188 -17.15 -5.53 8.81
C THR A 188 -16.71 -6.86 8.24
N ILE A 189 -15.69 -7.51 8.82
CA ILE A 189 -15.20 -8.80 8.34
C ILE A 189 -16.19 -9.91 8.73
N GLU A 190 -16.49 -10.82 7.81
CA GLU A 190 -17.31 -12.01 8.06
C GLU A 190 -16.62 -12.98 9.02
N ASP A 191 -17.38 -13.76 9.79
CA ASP A 191 -16.83 -14.65 10.83
C ASP A 191 -15.77 -15.64 10.30
N ASN A 192 -16.00 -16.23 9.13
CA ASN A 192 -15.04 -17.14 8.49
C ASN A 192 -13.70 -16.45 8.16
N GLU A 193 -13.74 -15.23 7.60
CA GLU A 193 -12.51 -14.47 7.32
C GLU A 193 -11.83 -14.01 8.61
N PHE A 194 -12.61 -13.58 9.61
CA PHE A 194 -12.07 -13.18 10.90
C PHE A 194 -11.39 -14.35 11.62
N GLN A 195 -11.99 -15.54 11.58
CA GLN A 195 -11.41 -16.76 12.12
C GLN A 195 -10.09 -17.11 11.43
N LYS A 196 -10.03 -17.07 10.09
CA LYS A 196 -8.78 -17.28 9.33
C LYS A 196 -7.70 -16.27 9.71
N LEU A 197 -8.08 -15.01 9.87
CA LEU A 197 -7.18 -13.94 10.31
C LEU A 197 -6.60 -14.25 11.69
N ILE A 198 -7.44 -14.60 12.67
CA ILE A 198 -6.98 -14.90 14.03
C ILE A 198 -6.08 -16.14 14.05
N TYR A 199 -6.45 -17.22 13.35
CA TYR A 199 -5.58 -18.41 13.24
C TYR A 199 -4.23 -18.09 12.61
N PHE A 200 -4.20 -17.29 11.55
CA PHE A 200 -2.95 -16.85 10.94
C PHE A 200 -2.06 -16.12 11.94
N LEU A 201 -2.63 -15.16 12.68
CA LEU A 201 -1.87 -14.37 13.65
C LEU A 201 -1.38 -15.20 14.84
N LEU A 202 -2.14 -16.21 15.27
CA LEU A 202 -1.73 -17.15 16.32
C LEU A 202 -0.59 -18.07 15.84
N ASN A 203 -0.71 -18.61 14.62
CA ASN A 203 0.28 -19.54 14.06
C ASN A 203 1.64 -18.87 13.82
N GLU A 204 1.63 -17.61 13.36
CA GLU A 204 2.85 -16.81 13.19
C GLU A 204 3.36 -16.24 14.53
N LYS A 205 2.76 -16.62 15.67
CA LYS A 205 3.09 -16.16 17.03
C LYS A 205 3.03 -14.63 17.21
N ILE A 206 2.22 -13.96 16.39
CA ILE A 206 1.97 -12.52 16.46
C ILE A 206 0.97 -12.22 17.58
N LEU A 207 -0.10 -13.01 17.64
CA LEU A 207 -1.15 -12.87 18.62
C LEU A 207 -0.95 -13.90 19.74
N THR A 208 -1.17 -13.47 20.99
CA THR A 208 -1.05 -14.34 22.18
C THR A 208 -2.36 -14.29 22.98
N PRO A 209 -2.59 -15.20 23.94
CA PRO A 209 -3.76 -15.13 24.81
C PRO A 209 -3.87 -13.78 25.55
N TYR A 210 -2.74 -13.16 25.88
CA TYR A 210 -2.70 -11.81 26.45
C TYR A 210 -3.22 -10.74 25.48
N HIS A 211 -2.74 -10.73 24.24
CA HIS A 211 -3.25 -9.79 23.24
C HIS A 211 -4.76 -9.96 23.02
N MET A 212 -5.24 -11.21 22.97
CA MET A 212 -6.67 -11.50 22.85
C MET A 212 -7.49 -11.02 24.05
N TYR A 213 -6.94 -11.16 25.26
CA TYR A 213 -7.54 -10.58 26.46
C TYR A 213 -7.69 -9.06 26.33
N LEU A 214 -6.63 -8.36 25.89
CA LEU A 214 -6.67 -6.91 25.67
C LEU A 214 -7.72 -6.52 24.62
N LEU A 215 -7.84 -7.27 23.51
CA LEU A 215 -8.86 -6.99 22.50
C LEU A 215 -10.29 -7.10 23.05
N THR A 216 -10.56 -8.12 23.89
CA THR A 216 -11.89 -8.26 24.52
C THR A 216 -12.20 -7.15 25.52
N ARG A 217 -11.17 -6.53 26.12
CA ARG A 217 -11.32 -5.37 27.01
C ARG A 217 -11.46 -4.06 26.25
N ALA A 218 -10.72 -3.90 25.16
CA ALA A 218 -10.80 -2.74 24.27
C ALA A 218 -12.17 -2.62 23.57
N PHE A 219 -12.75 -3.76 23.19
CA PHE A 219 -14.00 -3.82 22.43
C PHE A 219 -15.00 -4.78 23.07
N PRO A 220 -15.56 -4.45 24.25
CA PRO A 220 -16.47 -5.34 24.97
C PRO A 220 -17.71 -5.72 24.14
N GLN A 221 -18.19 -4.80 23.30
CA GLN A 221 -19.31 -5.02 22.37
C GLN A 221 -19.04 -6.10 21.31
N HIS A 222 -17.77 -6.40 21.02
CA HIS A 222 -17.37 -7.43 20.06
C HIS A 222 -16.81 -8.70 20.73
N SER A 223 -16.84 -8.76 22.06
CA SER A 223 -16.27 -9.88 22.83
C SER A 223 -16.86 -11.24 22.46
N LEU A 224 -18.17 -11.32 22.18
CA LEU A 224 -18.82 -12.55 21.74
C LEU A 224 -18.31 -13.00 20.37
N LYS A 225 -18.22 -12.07 19.41
CA LYS A 225 -17.66 -12.37 18.08
C LYS A 225 -16.24 -12.91 18.19
N ILE A 226 -15.42 -12.30 19.05
CA ILE A 226 -14.05 -12.77 19.30
C ILE A 226 -14.07 -14.21 19.84
N LYS A 227 -14.88 -14.49 20.87
CA LYS A 227 -14.98 -15.82 21.50
C LYS A 227 -15.51 -16.90 20.56
N TYR A 228 -16.51 -16.60 19.73
CA TYR A 228 -17.08 -17.58 18.81
C TYR A 228 -16.12 -17.98 17.69
N ASN A 229 -15.17 -17.12 17.33
CA ASN A 229 -14.24 -17.35 16.23
C ASN A 229 -12.90 -17.94 16.66
N ILE A 230 -12.75 -18.35 17.93
CA ILE A 230 -11.53 -18.95 18.48
C ILE A 230 -11.81 -20.29 19.16
N SER A 231 -10.76 -21.10 19.33
CA SER A 231 -10.88 -22.40 20.00
C SER A 231 -11.21 -22.25 21.49
N SER A 232 -11.91 -23.23 22.06
CA SER A 232 -12.25 -23.28 23.48
C SER A 232 -11.01 -23.25 24.40
N ASN A 233 -9.93 -23.90 23.99
CA ASN A 233 -8.65 -23.89 24.71
C ASN A 233 -8.07 -22.47 24.80
N LEU A 234 -8.14 -21.70 23.72
CA LEU A 234 -7.69 -20.32 23.74
C LEU A 234 -8.57 -19.45 24.64
N ILE A 235 -9.88 -19.72 24.70
CA ILE A 235 -10.80 -19.02 25.62
C ILE A 235 -10.38 -19.28 27.07
N SER A 236 -10.05 -20.52 27.44
CA SER A 236 -9.57 -20.81 28.80
C SER A 236 -8.27 -20.08 29.11
N ASP A 237 -7.33 -20.02 28.16
CA ASP A 237 -6.06 -19.30 28.34
C ASP A 237 -6.28 -17.79 28.54
N ILE A 238 -7.17 -17.19 27.73
CA ILE A 238 -7.55 -15.77 27.85
C ILE A 238 -8.16 -15.48 29.24
N LEU A 239 -9.05 -16.35 29.72
CA LEU A 239 -9.66 -16.21 31.04
C LEU A 239 -8.63 -16.36 32.17
N GLN A 240 -7.65 -17.27 32.01
CA GLN A 240 -6.56 -17.43 32.97
C GLN A 240 -5.68 -16.19 33.02
N VAL A 241 -5.30 -15.63 31.87
CA VAL A 241 -4.56 -14.35 31.80
C VAL A 241 -5.35 -13.23 32.49
N GLY A 242 -6.66 -13.14 32.24
CA GLY A 242 -7.52 -12.14 32.86
C GLY A 242 -7.59 -12.21 34.39
N LYS A 243 -7.33 -13.37 35.00
CA LYS A 243 -7.22 -13.52 36.47
C LYS A 243 -5.89 -12.99 37.02
N THR A 244 -4.83 -12.99 36.19
CA THR A 244 -3.47 -12.57 36.59
C THR A 244 -3.22 -11.08 36.37
N VAL A 245 -3.90 -10.46 35.39
CA VAL A 245 -3.72 -9.04 35.05
C VAL A 245 -4.74 -8.20 35.82
N GLN A 246 -4.29 -7.50 36.86
CA GLN A 246 -5.19 -6.83 37.81
C GLN A 246 -5.61 -5.41 37.39
N HIS A 247 -4.78 -4.67 36.66
CA HIS A 247 -5.09 -3.30 36.19
C HIS A 247 -4.67 -3.06 34.74
N ILE A 248 -5.63 -2.64 33.91
CA ILE A 248 -5.43 -2.18 32.54
C ILE A 248 -6.02 -0.79 32.45
N THR A 249 -5.22 0.18 32.02
CA THR A 249 -5.62 1.56 31.81
C THR A 249 -6.06 1.80 30.35
N ALA A 250 -6.70 2.94 30.09
CA ALA A 250 -7.05 3.34 28.73
C ALA A 250 -5.81 3.50 27.82
N ARG A 251 -4.67 3.91 28.40
CA ARG A 251 -3.38 4.01 27.70
C ARG A 251 -2.93 2.64 27.18
N ASP A 252 -2.94 1.64 28.06
CA ASP A 252 -2.48 0.27 27.72
C ASP A 252 -3.35 -0.34 26.60
N LEU A 253 -4.64 0.00 26.57
CA LEU A 253 -5.53 -0.42 25.48
C LEU A 253 -5.17 0.26 24.16
N ILE A 254 -4.92 1.57 24.15
CA ILE A 254 -4.52 2.31 22.92
C ILE A 254 -3.21 1.76 22.36
N GLU A 255 -2.24 1.53 23.24
CA GLU A 255 -0.95 0.94 22.90
C GLU A 255 -1.12 -0.44 22.25
N ALA A 256 -1.87 -1.33 22.91
CA ALA A 256 -2.10 -2.69 22.43
C ALA A 256 -2.88 -2.74 21.10
N ILE A 257 -3.87 -1.86 20.92
CA ILE A 257 -4.61 -1.73 19.65
C ILE A 257 -3.64 -1.32 18.55
N TYR A 258 -2.84 -0.27 18.77
CA TYR A 258 -1.90 0.21 17.76
C TYR A 258 -0.87 -0.86 17.38
N ALA A 259 -0.25 -1.50 18.37
CA ALA A 259 0.72 -2.57 18.13
C ALA A 259 0.10 -3.69 17.28
N PHE A 260 -1.16 -4.05 17.55
CA PHE A 260 -1.88 -5.05 16.76
C PHE A 260 -2.14 -4.57 15.32
N GLU A 261 -2.64 -3.35 15.14
CA GLU A 261 -2.94 -2.77 13.83
C GLU A 261 -1.68 -2.62 12.96
N GLU A 262 -0.56 -2.18 13.54
CA GLU A 262 0.73 -2.06 12.85
C GLU A 262 1.26 -3.43 12.41
N ILE A 263 1.32 -4.40 13.33
CA ILE A 263 1.83 -5.73 12.99
C ILE A 263 0.96 -6.36 11.92
N LEU A 264 -0.36 -6.19 12.03
CA LEU A 264 -1.27 -6.64 11.00
C LEU A 264 -0.87 -6.01 9.66
N TYR A 265 -0.90 -4.68 9.55
CA TYR A 265 -0.52 -3.94 8.34
C TYR A 265 0.80 -4.43 7.72
N LEU A 266 1.87 -4.52 8.51
CA LEU A 266 3.19 -4.94 8.04
C LEU A 266 3.19 -6.38 7.51
N LYS A 267 2.47 -7.29 8.17
CA LYS A 267 2.40 -8.70 7.76
C LYS A 267 1.55 -8.88 6.50
N LEU A 268 0.49 -8.09 6.35
CA LEU A 268 -0.41 -8.17 5.18
C LEU A 268 0.26 -7.78 3.88
N ARG A 269 1.27 -6.92 3.93
CA ARG A 269 2.09 -6.57 2.76
C ARG A 269 2.88 -7.77 2.22
N THR A 270 3.18 -8.76 3.07
CA THR A 270 4.12 -9.85 2.73
C THR A 270 3.45 -11.17 2.37
N LYS A 271 2.23 -11.44 2.86
CA LYS A 271 1.53 -12.70 2.57
C LYS A 271 0.02 -12.49 2.35
N GLN A 272 -0.46 -13.08 1.26
CA GLN A 272 -1.82 -12.93 0.71
C GLN A 272 -2.78 -14.01 1.23
N TYR A 273 -3.14 -13.98 2.51
CA TYR A 273 -4.02 -15.01 3.08
C TYR A 273 -5.51 -14.62 3.12
N PHE A 274 -5.85 -13.37 2.82
CA PHE A 274 -7.23 -12.89 2.88
C PHE A 274 -7.47 -11.68 1.97
N ARG A 275 -8.75 -11.38 1.74
CA ARG A 275 -9.18 -10.42 0.72
C ARG A 275 -8.63 -9.02 0.93
N PHE A 276 -8.64 -8.50 2.15
CA PHE A 276 -8.05 -7.18 2.44
C PHE A 276 -6.51 -7.16 2.36
N GLY A 277 -5.82 -8.25 2.75
CA GLY A 277 -4.37 -8.34 2.59
C GLY A 277 -3.96 -8.31 1.12
N ASN A 278 -4.73 -8.99 0.25
CA ASN A 278 -4.55 -8.90 -1.20
C ASN A 278 -4.68 -7.46 -1.68
N PHE A 279 -5.73 -6.75 -1.25
CA PHE A 279 -5.92 -5.34 -1.58
C PHE A 279 -4.74 -4.45 -1.14
N ILE A 280 -4.27 -4.56 0.10
CA ILE A 280 -3.14 -3.76 0.62
C ILE A 280 -1.87 -4.00 -0.17
N ASN A 281 -1.55 -5.27 -0.47
CA ASN A 281 -0.40 -5.60 -1.30
C ASN A 281 -0.48 -4.95 -2.69
N GLN A 282 -1.68 -4.85 -3.27
CA GLN A 282 -1.87 -4.30 -4.61
C GLN A 282 -1.79 -2.78 -4.63
N ILE A 283 -2.38 -2.10 -3.64
CA ILE A 283 -2.15 -0.66 -3.44
C ILE A 283 -0.65 -0.39 -3.26
N THR A 284 0.04 -1.21 -2.47
CA THR A 284 1.50 -1.08 -2.27
C THR A 284 2.25 -1.22 -3.60
N LYS A 285 1.86 -2.15 -4.48
CA LYS A 285 2.46 -2.31 -5.81
C LYS A 285 2.18 -1.11 -6.72
N VAL A 286 0.95 -0.58 -6.72
CA VAL A 286 0.61 0.62 -7.50
C VAL A 286 1.46 1.80 -7.01
N LEU A 287 1.54 1.99 -5.70
CA LEU A 287 2.38 3.04 -5.11
C LEU A 287 3.87 2.87 -5.49
N GLN A 288 4.36 1.63 -5.49
CA GLN A 288 5.72 1.33 -5.94
C GLN A 288 5.92 1.68 -7.42
N GLN A 289 4.97 1.35 -8.30
CA GLN A 289 5.04 1.73 -9.72
C GLN A 289 5.09 3.25 -9.91
N ILE A 290 4.37 4.03 -9.10
CA ILE A 290 4.47 5.49 -9.11
C ILE A 290 5.90 5.92 -8.78
N THR A 291 6.51 5.36 -7.74
CA THR A 291 7.90 5.67 -7.35
C THR A 291 8.89 5.31 -8.46
N ILE A 292 8.67 4.20 -9.15
CA ILE A 292 9.51 3.78 -10.27
C ILE A 292 9.40 4.79 -11.42
N VAL A 293 8.18 5.14 -11.81
CA VAL A 293 7.90 6.08 -12.90
C VAL A 293 8.47 7.47 -12.58
N SER A 294 8.31 7.95 -11.35
CA SER A 294 8.85 9.25 -10.92
C SER A 294 10.38 9.29 -10.94
N THR A 295 11.02 8.16 -10.66
CA THR A 295 12.48 8.01 -10.76
C THR A 295 12.96 8.14 -12.20
N PHE A 296 12.28 7.49 -13.15
CA PHE A 296 12.67 7.52 -14.56
C PHE A 296 12.29 8.79 -15.31
N GLN A 297 11.42 9.62 -14.74
CA GLN A 297 11.15 10.96 -15.27
C GLN A 297 12.23 11.96 -14.95
N LYS A 298 12.95 11.76 -13.84
CA LYS A 298 14.11 12.59 -13.49
C LYS A 298 15.28 12.29 -14.42
N LYS A 299 15.55 11.00 -14.68
CA LYS A 299 16.63 10.53 -15.56
C LYS A 299 16.23 9.20 -16.20
N THR A 300 16.54 9.01 -17.48
CA THR A 300 16.30 7.72 -18.15
C THR A 300 17.18 6.62 -17.56
N PHE A 301 16.84 5.35 -17.81
CA PHE A 301 17.68 4.23 -17.38
C PHE A 301 19.11 4.31 -17.93
N GLU A 302 19.29 4.77 -19.18
CA GLU A 302 20.61 4.93 -19.79
C GLU A 302 21.47 5.98 -19.06
N MET A 303 20.86 7.10 -18.64
CA MET A 303 21.53 8.12 -17.84
C MET A 303 21.93 7.58 -16.47
N TRP A 304 21.03 6.87 -15.79
CA TRP A 304 21.35 6.22 -14.52
C TRP A 304 22.49 5.21 -14.65
N PHE A 305 22.46 4.38 -15.70
CA PHE A 305 23.51 3.41 -15.97
C PHE A 305 24.87 4.08 -16.17
N SER A 306 24.91 5.20 -16.90
CA SER A 306 26.13 5.99 -17.10
C SER A 306 26.67 6.57 -15.79
N GLU A 307 25.80 7.05 -14.90
CA GLU A 307 26.21 7.54 -13.58
C GLU A 307 26.75 6.41 -12.68
N ILE A 308 26.13 5.24 -12.74
CA ILE A 308 26.60 4.05 -12.04
C ILE A 308 28.02 3.69 -12.50
N GLU A 309 28.26 3.71 -13.81
CA GLU A 309 29.57 3.41 -14.39
C GLU A 309 30.63 4.43 -13.94
N GLN A 310 30.30 5.73 -14.04
CA GLN A 310 31.18 6.83 -13.62
C GLN A 310 31.52 6.79 -12.12
N SER A 311 30.60 6.30 -11.29
CA SER A 311 30.83 6.14 -9.84
C SER A 311 31.76 4.97 -9.48
N GLY A 312 32.09 4.09 -10.44
CA GLY A 312 32.89 2.89 -10.20
C GLY A 312 32.16 1.78 -9.43
N LEU A 313 30.85 1.92 -9.17
CA LEU A 313 30.06 0.97 -8.38
C LEU A 313 29.39 -0.15 -9.22
N MET A 314 29.57 -0.13 -10.55
CA MET A 314 28.87 -1.04 -11.47
C MET A 314 29.00 -2.53 -11.08
N TYR A 315 30.22 -3.01 -10.84
CA TYR A 315 30.44 -4.41 -10.44
C TYR A 315 29.74 -4.73 -9.10
N SER A 316 29.86 -3.83 -8.12
CA SER A 316 29.24 -3.98 -6.80
C SER A 316 27.72 -4.15 -6.94
N ILE A 317 27.07 -3.26 -7.67
CA ILE A 317 25.62 -3.28 -7.87
C ILE A 317 25.19 -4.55 -8.61
N LEU A 318 25.81 -4.84 -9.75
CA LEU A 318 25.45 -6.01 -10.55
C LEU A 318 25.72 -7.31 -9.80
N SER A 319 26.71 -7.39 -8.90
CA SER A 319 26.94 -8.58 -8.07
C SER A 319 25.79 -8.92 -7.11
N HIS A 320 24.97 -7.93 -6.75
CA HIS A 320 23.79 -8.11 -5.89
C HIS A 320 22.50 -8.40 -6.67
N CYS A 321 22.50 -8.27 -8.00
CA CYS A 321 21.37 -8.63 -8.85
C CYS A 321 21.47 -10.10 -9.30
N ASP A 322 20.36 -10.80 -9.39
CA ASP A 322 20.29 -12.09 -10.07
C ASP A 322 20.27 -11.92 -11.60
N ASP A 323 20.64 -12.98 -12.32
CA ASP A 323 20.81 -12.90 -13.78
C ASP A 323 19.49 -12.62 -14.52
N VAL A 324 18.35 -12.99 -13.93
CA VAL A 324 17.00 -12.70 -14.49
C VAL A 324 16.71 -11.20 -14.42
N THR A 325 16.96 -10.54 -13.29
CA THR A 325 16.77 -9.10 -13.17
C THR A 325 17.67 -8.34 -14.14
N VAL A 326 18.95 -8.73 -14.25
CA VAL A 326 19.87 -8.09 -15.21
C VAL A 326 19.36 -8.31 -16.64
N ALA A 327 19.02 -9.53 -17.03
CA ALA A 327 18.49 -9.80 -18.38
C ALA A 327 17.26 -8.94 -18.70
N SER A 328 16.27 -8.93 -17.81
CA SER A 328 15.04 -8.16 -17.98
C SER A 328 15.30 -6.66 -18.10
N ALA A 329 16.21 -6.10 -17.29
CA ALA A 329 16.53 -4.66 -17.33
C ALA A 329 17.10 -4.21 -18.68
N PHE A 330 17.86 -5.08 -19.36
CA PHE A 330 18.52 -4.78 -20.63
C PHE A 330 17.80 -5.37 -21.86
N TYR A 331 16.57 -5.91 -21.72
CA TYR A 331 15.86 -6.63 -22.78
C TYR A 331 15.74 -5.86 -24.11
N HIS A 332 15.49 -4.55 -24.05
CA HIS A 332 15.43 -3.68 -25.24
C HIS A 332 16.71 -2.85 -25.49
N ASN A 333 17.70 -2.95 -24.61
CA ASN A 333 18.91 -2.10 -24.60
C ASN A 333 20.17 -2.92 -24.94
N THR A 334 20.22 -3.48 -26.15
CA THR A 334 21.32 -4.36 -26.60
C THR A 334 22.69 -3.69 -26.56
N LYS A 335 22.77 -2.38 -26.81
CA LYS A 335 24.02 -1.60 -26.74
C LYS A 335 24.55 -1.53 -25.30
N LEU A 336 23.70 -1.20 -24.33
CA LEU A 336 24.08 -1.17 -22.92
C LEU A 336 24.45 -2.57 -22.41
N PHE A 337 23.74 -3.61 -22.86
CA PHE A 337 24.07 -4.99 -22.50
C PHE A 337 25.50 -5.37 -22.92
N GLN A 338 25.96 -4.95 -24.10
CA GLN A 338 27.32 -5.22 -24.57
C GLN A 338 28.39 -4.59 -23.67
N GLN A 339 28.10 -3.44 -23.07
CA GLN A 339 29.02 -2.75 -22.15
C GLN A 339 29.25 -3.53 -20.85
N LEU A 340 28.31 -4.38 -20.43
CA LEU A 340 28.46 -5.24 -19.23
C LEU A 340 29.69 -6.16 -19.30
N SER A 341 30.18 -6.44 -20.51
CA SER A 341 31.39 -7.24 -20.72
C SER A 341 32.66 -6.66 -20.12
N GLN A 342 32.68 -5.35 -19.85
CA GLN A 342 33.79 -4.66 -19.21
C GLN A 342 33.83 -4.86 -17.69
N HIS A 343 32.72 -5.31 -17.09
CA HIS A 343 32.57 -5.39 -15.63
C HIS A 343 32.28 -6.81 -15.13
N LEU A 344 31.74 -7.70 -15.96
CA LEU A 344 31.35 -9.05 -15.56
C LEU A 344 32.21 -10.11 -16.25
N SER A 345 32.31 -11.29 -15.62
CA SER A 345 32.99 -12.43 -16.24
C SER A 345 32.20 -12.97 -17.44
N TYR A 346 32.92 -13.52 -18.42
CA TYR A 346 32.33 -14.15 -19.61
C TYR A 346 31.26 -15.19 -19.27
N ARG A 347 31.50 -16.01 -18.23
CA ARG A 347 30.55 -17.01 -17.75
C ARG A 347 29.21 -16.39 -17.32
N ARG A 348 29.25 -15.26 -16.61
CA ARG A 348 28.03 -14.59 -16.13
C ARG A 348 27.28 -13.91 -17.26
N ILE A 349 27.97 -13.28 -18.21
CA ILE A 349 27.36 -12.66 -19.39
C ILE A 349 26.59 -13.71 -20.21
N ASN A 350 27.17 -14.90 -20.40
CA ASN A 350 26.49 -16.01 -21.08
C ASN A 350 25.25 -16.50 -20.32
N SER A 351 25.31 -16.53 -18.98
CA SER A 351 24.16 -16.85 -18.14
C SER A 351 23.02 -15.84 -18.34
N ILE A 352 23.32 -14.54 -18.26
CA ILE A 352 22.34 -13.46 -18.48
C ILE A 352 21.80 -13.49 -19.91
N ALA A 353 22.66 -13.71 -20.91
CA ALA A 353 22.26 -13.83 -22.32
C ALA A 353 21.33 -15.03 -22.57
N SER A 354 21.44 -16.10 -21.79
CA SER A 354 20.49 -17.22 -21.87
C SER A 354 19.10 -16.82 -21.37
N CYS A 355 19.01 -15.99 -20.32
CA CYS A 355 17.76 -15.47 -19.78
C CYS A 355 17.08 -14.44 -20.70
N LEU A 356 17.85 -13.66 -21.47
CA LEU A 356 17.33 -12.69 -22.44
C LEU A 356 16.44 -13.32 -23.54
N LYS A 357 16.55 -14.63 -23.76
CA LYS A 357 15.71 -15.35 -24.74
C LYS A 357 14.26 -15.50 -24.29
N ASN A 358 13.98 -15.32 -23.01
CA ASN A 358 12.63 -15.42 -22.46
C ASN A 358 11.86 -14.13 -22.74
N LYS A 359 10.61 -14.24 -23.21
CA LYS A 359 9.73 -13.07 -23.39
C LYS A 359 9.56 -12.36 -22.05
N CYS A 360 9.82 -11.06 -22.04
CA CYS A 360 9.67 -10.20 -20.88
C CYS A 360 8.58 -9.15 -21.16
N ASN A 361 7.68 -8.91 -20.20
CA ASN A 361 6.67 -7.87 -20.32
C ASN A 361 7.25 -6.50 -19.89
N TYR A 362 6.61 -5.41 -20.32
CA TYR A 362 7.10 -4.06 -20.05
C TYR A 362 7.20 -3.74 -18.55
N GLU A 363 6.26 -4.24 -17.74
CA GLU A 363 6.27 -4.07 -16.29
C GLU A 363 7.53 -4.68 -15.66
N HIS A 364 7.89 -5.90 -16.04
CA HIS A 364 9.05 -6.59 -15.51
C HIS A 364 10.37 -5.94 -15.93
N ILE A 365 10.43 -5.37 -17.15
CA ILE A 365 11.59 -4.57 -17.61
C ILE A 365 11.78 -3.35 -16.70
N ILE A 366 10.72 -2.55 -16.50
CA ILE A 366 10.78 -1.33 -15.68
C ILE A 366 11.16 -1.64 -14.23
N VAL A 367 10.53 -2.66 -13.62
CA VAL A 367 10.82 -3.06 -12.24
C VAL A 367 12.27 -3.50 -12.10
N SER A 368 12.79 -4.24 -13.10
CA SER A 368 14.19 -4.70 -13.09
C SER A 368 15.19 -3.57 -13.26
N GLN A 369 14.90 -2.61 -14.16
CA GLN A 369 15.72 -1.39 -14.30
C GLN A 369 15.76 -0.61 -12.99
N TYR A 370 14.60 -0.44 -12.34
CA TYR A 370 14.53 0.26 -11.07
C TYR A 370 15.28 -0.45 -9.95
N ALA A 371 15.27 -1.79 -9.90
CA ALA A 371 16.03 -2.54 -8.90
C ALA A 371 17.55 -2.24 -8.97
N ILE A 372 18.10 -2.11 -10.18
CA ILE A 372 19.51 -1.73 -10.39
C ILE A 372 19.75 -0.29 -9.90
N VAL A 373 18.87 0.65 -10.28
CA VAL A 373 18.98 2.06 -9.85
C VAL A 373 18.85 2.20 -8.34
N GLN A 374 17.94 1.46 -7.71
CA GLN A 374 17.75 1.49 -6.27
C GLN A 374 19.01 1.02 -5.53
N LEU A 375 19.64 -0.08 -5.98
CA LEU A 375 20.90 -0.55 -5.40
C LEU A 375 22.03 0.47 -5.54
N TYR A 376 22.08 1.19 -6.67
CA TYR A 376 23.02 2.30 -6.85
C TYR A 376 22.78 3.39 -5.81
N LEU A 377 21.55 3.91 -5.74
CA LEU A 377 21.19 4.99 -4.83
C LEU A 377 21.47 4.64 -3.37
N GLU A 378 21.26 3.37 -2.97
CA GLU A 378 21.62 2.86 -1.63
C GLU A 378 23.15 2.78 -1.39
N SER A 379 23.98 2.80 -2.44
CA SER A 379 25.43 2.54 -2.36
C SER A 379 26.33 3.79 -2.50
N ILE A 380 25.79 4.97 -2.82
CA ILE A 380 26.57 6.19 -3.10
C ILE A 380 27.37 6.67 -1.87
N SER A 381 28.54 7.27 -2.09
CA SER A 381 29.50 7.66 -1.04
C SER A 381 28.96 8.65 0.01
N HIS A 382 28.17 9.65 -0.40
CA HIS A 382 27.54 10.60 0.53
C HIS A 382 26.56 9.90 1.49
N VAL A 383 25.87 8.88 0.99
CA VAL A 383 24.97 8.03 1.76
C VAL A 383 25.75 7.15 2.76
N ASN A 384 26.93 6.66 2.36
CA ASN A 384 27.82 5.92 3.25
C ASN A 384 28.33 6.75 4.44
N SER A 385 28.45 8.08 4.28
CA SER A 385 28.88 8.96 5.38
C SER A 385 27.91 8.95 6.57
N LEU A 386 26.61 8.72 6.34
CA LEU A 386 25.59 8.63 7.39
C LEU A 386 25.83 7.44 8.33
N TYR A 387 26.34 6.32 7.82
CA TYR A 387 26.68 5.15 8.64
C TYR A 387 27.86 5.40 9.58
N THR A 388 28.70 6.40 9.27
CA THR A 388 29.88 6.75 10.08
C THR A 388 29.57 7.80 11.16
N MET A 389 28.43 8.49 11.06
CA MET A 389 28.05 9.54 12.02
C MET A 389 27.55 8.93 13.34
N PRO A 390 27.90 9.52 14.51
CA PRO A 390 27.29 9.15 15.78
C PRO A 390 25.77 9.27 15.71
N PHE A 391 25.05 8.22 16.13
CA PHE A 391 23.60 8.13 15.97
C PHE A 391 22.83 9.33 16.55
N ASN A 392 23.25 9.85 17.71
CA ASN A 392 22.62 11.03 18.32
C ASN A 392 22.82 12.32 17.50
N GLN A 393 23.93 12.44 16.78
CA GLN A 393 24.17 13.59 15.90
C GLN A 393 23.32 13.46 14.63
N LEU A 394 23.22 12.25 14.08
CA LEU A 394 22.37 11.94 12.94
C LEU A 394 20.91 12.28 13.26
N LEU A 395 20.40 11.84 14.42
CA LEU A 395 19.04 12.15 14.86
C LEU A 395 18.77 13.67 14.98
N LYS A 396 19.74 14.45 15.43
CA LYS A 396 19.56 15.90 15.61
C LYS A 396 19.70 16.71 14.32
N LYS A 397 20.59 16.26 13.41
CA LYS A 397 20.96 17.04 12.22
C LYS A 397 20.08 16.73 11.02
N TYR A 398 19.69 15.47 10.85
CA TYR A 398 19.09 14.99 9.60
C TYR A 398 17.69 14.40 9.77
N ILE A 399 17.24 14.21 11.01
CA ILE A 399 15.98 13.54 11.29
C ILE A 399 14.99 14.55 11.87
N ASP A 400 14.11 15.04 11.00
CA ASP A 400 12.93 15.78 11.41
C ASP A 400 11.81 14.81 11.84
N PRO A 401 11.01 15.15 12.87
CA PRO A 401 9.84 14.38 13.29
C PRO A 401 8.89 13.94 12.17
N GLN A 402 8.71 14.74 11.11
CA GLN A 402 7.89 14.35 9.97
C GLN A 402 8.54 13.22 9.15
N MET A 403 9.87 13.18 9.07
CA MET A 403 10.58 12.08 8.41
C MET A 403 10.49 10.79 9.22
N MET A 404 10.60 10.92 10.55
CA MET A 404 10.42 9.77 11.45
C MET A 404 9.05 9.13 11.30
N TYR A 405 8.02 9.92 11.00
CA TYR A 405 6.68 9.40 10.73
C TYR A 405 6.72 8.38 9.59
N TYR A 406 7.35 8.69 8.46
CA TYR A 406 7.47 7.75 7.35
C TYR A 406 8.37 6.54 7.68
N ILE A 407 9.43 6.76 8.48
CA ILE A 407 10.33 5.67 8.92
C ILE A 407 9.57 4.65 9.80
N LEU A 408 8.63 5.10 10.64
CA LEU A 408 7.77 4.22 11.44
C LEU A 408 7.07 3.16 10.59
N PHE A 409 6.51 3.56 9.46
CA PHE A 409 5.73 2.65 8.60
C PHE A 409 6.59 1.73 7.75
N GLU A 410 7.89 1.99 7.66
CA GLU A 410 8.86 1.10 7.00
C GLU A 410 9.48 0.08 7.96
N LEU A 411 9.66 0.41 9.24
CA LEU A 411 10.40 -0.43 10.20
C LEU A 411 9.56 -1.00 11.34
N GLY A 412 8.43 -0.38 11.63
CA GLY A 412 7.61 -0.65 12.81
C GLY A 412 8.16 -0.03 14.09
N TRP A 413 7.26 0.18 15.05
CA TRP A 413 7.57 0.86 16.31
C TRP A 413 8.65 0.14 17.11
N PHE A 414 8.69 -1.20 17.09
CA PHE A 414 9.62 -1.99 17.91
C PHE A 414 11.08 -1.81 17.48
N THR A 415 11.33 -1.78 16.17
CA THR A 415 12.66 -1.51 15.61
C THR A 415 13.11 -0.11 15.98
N ILE A 416 12.22 0.88 15.89
CA ILE A 416 12.51 2.26 16.28
C ILE A 416 12.81 2.35 17.79
N ALA A 417 11.99 1.74 18.63
CA ALA A 417 12.21 1.71 20.07
C ALA A 417 13.58 1.12 20.43
N THR A 418 13.95 0.01 19.78
CA THR A 418 15.26 -0.64 19.94
C THR A 418 16.40 0.26 19.47
N ALA A 419 16.24 0.97 18.33
CA ALA A 419 17.27 1.87 17.80
C ALA A 419 17.50 3.09 18.72
N LEU A 420 16.43 3.59 19.34
CA LEU A 420 16.43 4.76 20.23
C LEU A 420 16.90 4.44 21.67
N LYS A 421 17.15 3.18 22.01
CA LYS A 421 17.78 2.83 23.30
C LYS A 421 19.12 3.55 23.45
N GLN A 422 19.41 3.98 24.69
CA GLN A 422 20.62 4.73 25.07
C GLN A 422 20.73 6.15 24.46
N THR A 423 19.71 6.63 23.75
CA THR A 423 19.60 8.01 23.28
C THR A 423 19.00 8.90 24.38
N PRO A 424 19.40 10.18 24.54
CA PRO A 424 18.80 11.06 25.55
C PRO A 424 17.27 11.19 25.39
N LYS A 425 16.52 11.03 26.49
CA LYS A 425 15.03 11.04 26.49
C LYS A 425 14.41 12.23 25.75
N LYS A 426 14.99 13.44 25.88
CA LYS A 426 14.52 14.62 25.14
C LYS A 426 14.55 14.40 23.63
N VAL A 427 15.65 13.86 23.11
CA VAL A 427 15.81 13.57 21.66
C VAL A 427 14.81 12.50 21.22
N VAL A 428 14.57 11.48 22.06
CA VAL A 428 13.57 10.44 21.78
C VAL A 428 12.17 11.06 21.64
N CYS A 429 11.76 11.88 22.61
CA CYS A 429 10.47 12.59 22.57
C CYS A 429 10.33 13.48 21.33
N ASP A 430 11.38 14.24 20.99
CA ASP A 430 11.41 15.10 19.81
C ASP A 430 11.24 14.26 18.52
N CYS A 431 11.91 13.09 18.42
CA CYS A 431 11.81 12.22 17.24
C CYS A 431 10.42 11.61 17.03
N ILE A 432 9.72 11.25 18.11
CA ILE A 432 8.44 10.50 18.02
C ILE A 432 7.20 11.39 18.11
N GLN A 433 7.36 12.71 18.29
CA GLN A 433 6.23 13.60 18.59
C GLN A 433 5.12 13.63 17.52
N LYS A 434 5.43 13.26 16.27
CA LYS A 434 4.46 13.17 15.16
C LYS A 434 3.84 11.78 15.01
N PHE A 435 4.22 10.80 15.82
CA PHE A 435 3.70 9.44 15.69
C PHE A 435 2.27 9.36 16.21
N PRO A 436 1.48 8.38 15.77
CA PRO A 436 0.24 8.02 16.44
C PRO A 436 0.49 7.75 17.93
N SER A 437 -0.43 8.17 18.81
CA SER A 437 -0.25 8.08 20.27
C SER A 437 0.07 6.66 20.76
N GLY A 438 -0.57 5.64 20.19
CA GLY A 438 -0.27 4.24 20.51
C GLY A 438 1.19 3.87 20.24
N ALA A 439 1.76 4.30 19.11
CA ALA A 439 3.17 4.08 18.78
C ALA A 439 4.10 4.78 19.78
N GLN A 440 3.76 6.01 20.18
CA GLN A 440 4.52 6.76 21.17
C GLN A 440 4.57 6.01 22.50
N TYR A 441 3.43 5.48 22.95
CA TYR A 441 3.37 4.65 24.17
C TYR A 441 4.23 3.40 24.03
N CYS A 442 4.07 2.62 22.96
CA CYS A 442 4.87 1.41 22.74
C CYS A 442 6.39 1.69 22.81
N ILE A 443 6.84 2.78 22.16
CA ILE A 443 8.25 3.16 22.12
C ILE A 443 8.74 3.59 23.50
N MET A 444 7.96 4.42 24.21
CA MET A 444 8.34 4.91 25.53
C MET A 444 8.35 3.80 26.58
N ASP A 445 7.41 2.86 26.53
CA ASP A 445 7.37 1.75 27.49
C ASP A 445 8.51 0.76 27.28
N VAL A 446 8.91 0.51 26.02
CA VAL A 446 10.16 -0.21 25.75
C VAL A 446 11.35 0.62 26.22
N TYR A 447 11.43 1.92 25.92
CA TYR A 447 12.54 2.79 26.31
C TYR A 447 12.75 2.79 27.84
N GLU A 448 11.67 2.91 28.61
CA GLU A 448 11.65 2.92 30.08
C GLU A 448 11.80 1.53 30.72
N GLY A 449 11.72 0.46 29.91
CA GLY A 449 11.85 -0.93 30.40
C GLY A 449 10.60 -1.47 31.07
N VAL A 450 9.44 -0.84 30.82
CA VAL A 450 8.12 -1.24 31.33
C VAL A 450 7.57 -2.42 30.53
N LEU A 451 7.73 -2.40 29.20
CA LEU A 451 7.29 -3.45 28.31
C LEU A 451 8.44 -4.40 27.94
N ASN A 452 8.20 -5.71 28.08
CA ASN A 452 9.18 -6.77 27.82
C ASN A 452 10.52 -6.61 28.58
N PRO A 453 10.52 -6.59 29.93
CA PRO A 453 11.77 -6.49 30.72
C PRO A 453 12.76 -7.65 30.46
N ASN A 454 12.28 -8.75 29.86
CA ASN A 454 13.07 -9.93 29.52
C ASN A 454 13.73 -9.86 28.12
N ILE A 455 13.36 -8.89 27.28
CA ILE A 455 14.09 -8.64 26.03
C ILE A 455 15.30 -7.79 26.41
N LEU A 456 16.42 -8.46 26.70
CA LEU A 456 17.72 -7.81 26.76
C LEU A 456 18.05 -7.31 25.36
N HIS A 457 17.84 -6.01 25.13
CA HIS A 457 18.38 -5.32 23.97
C HIS A 457 19.91 -5.23 24.15
N ASP A 458 20.59 -6.30 23.77
CA ASP A 458 22.05 -6.29 23.71
C ASP A 458 22.55 -5.22 22.73
N GLU A 459 23.79 -4.79 22.88
CA GLU A 459 24.38 -3.74 22.02
C GLU A 459 24.35 -4.12 20.54
N ILE A 460 24.35 -5.43 20.23
CA ILE A 460 24.30 -5.96 18.86
C ILE A 460 22.92 -5.68 18.24
N GLN A 461 21.83 -5.93 18.97
CA GLN A 461 20.46 -5.65 18.54
C GLN A 461 20.24 -4.15 18.35
N ILE A 462 20.73 -3.32 19.28
CA ILE A 462 20.66 -1.85 19.17
C ILE A 462 21.40 -1.40 17.91
N LYS A 463 22.63 -1.89 17.68
CA LYS A 463 23.41 -1.54 16.49
C LYS A 463 22.71 -1.95 15.19
N LYS A 464 22.15 -3.17 15.14
CA LYS A 464 21.37 -3.65 13.99
C LYS A 464 20.13 -2.80 13.74
N ALA A 465 19.37 -2.45 14.78
CA ALA A 465 18.19 -1.60 14.66
C ALA A 465 18.54 -0.19 14.15
N ARG A 466 19.65 0.40 14.63
CA ARG A 466 20.16 1.68 14.12
C ARG A 466 20.57 1.60 12.65
N GLN A 467 21.23 0.51 12.24
CA GLN A 467 21.57 0.29 10.83
C GLN A 467 20.33 0.17 9.93
N LEU A 468 19.28 -0.52 10.41
CA LEU A 468 18.00 -0.60 9.69
C LEU A 468 17.33 0.78 9.59
N LEU A 469 17.37 1.59 10.66
CA LEU A 469 16.88 2.96 10.66
C LEU A 469 17.59 3.83 9.61
N ILE A 470 18.93 3.82 9.63
CA ILE A 470 19.74 4.56 8.66
C ILE A 470 19.44 4.07 7.23
N LYS A 471 19.35 2.76 7.01
CA LYS A 471 19.00 2.18 5.70
C LYS A 471 17.61 2.65 5.21
N SER A 472 16.60 2.65 6.08
CA SER A 472 15.26 3.13 5.73
C SER A 472 15.24 4.62 5.42
N LEU A 473 15.97 5.42 6.19
CA LEU A 473 16.12 6.85 5.94
C LEU A 473 16.73 7.11 4.57
N ILE A 474 17.81 6.39 4.22
CA ILE A 474 18.46 6.47 2.91
C ILE A 474 17.48 6.10 1.81
N ARG A 475 16.83 4.94 1.92
CA ARG A 475 15.88 4.45 0.92
C ARG A 475 14.73 5.42 0.69
N LEU A 476 14.12 5.94 1.76
CA LEU A 476 13.05 6.94 1.67
C LEU A 476 13.53 8.25 1.04
N HIS A 477 14.78 8.65 1.31
CA HIS A 477 15.38 9.82 0.68
C HIS A 477 15.60 9.62 -0.81
N CYS A 478 16.19 8.49 -1.19
CA CYS A 478 16.44 8.12 -2.58
C CYS A 478 15.13 8.03 -3.40
N ASN A 479 14.06 7.54 -2.76
CA ASN A 479 12.72 7.48 -3.35
C ASN A 479 12.02 8.85 -3.43
N GLY A 480 12.59 9.89 -2.82
CA GLY A 480 12.02 11.23 -2.76
C GLY A 480 10.82 11.35 -1.80
N THR A 481 10.61 10.37 -0.92
CA THR A 481 9.57 10.42 0.12
C THR A 481 9.97 11.38 1.24
N ILE A 482 11.27 11.46 1.56
CA ILE A 482 11.82 12.42 2.51
C ILE A 482 12.99 13.19 1.88
N HIS A 483 13.27 14.38 2.38
CA HIS A 483 14.36 15.23 1.89
C HIS A 483 15.41 15.41 2.98
N LEU A 484 16.60 14.85 2.79
CA LEU A 484 17.74 15.13 3.64
C LEU A 484 18.43 16.38 3.11
N GLU A 485 18.66 17.37 3.98
CA GLU A 485 19.58 18.48 3.68
C GLU A 485 21.01 17.96 3.78
N VAL A 486 21.48 17.23 2.76
CA VAL A 486 22.83 16.60 2.74
C VAL A 486 23.92 17.64 2.57
#